data_AF-A0A959TUG3-F1
#
_entry.id   AF-A0A959TUG3-F1
#
_cell.length_a   1.000
_cell.length_b   1.000
_cell.length_c   1.000
_cell.angle_alpha   90.00
_cell.angle_beta   90.00
_cell.angle_gamma   90.00
#
_symmetry.space_group_name_H-M   'P 1'
#
loop_
_entity.id
_entity.type
_entity.pdbx_description
1 polymer ?
#
loop_
_entity_poly.entity_id
_entity_poly.type
_entity_poly.pdbx_seq_one_letter_code
_entity_poly.pdbx_strand_id
1 'polypeptide(L)'
;MTTSFARELRRLHRTVLMMRTELHEGNVDEGLIADIGAQLEHGIALRPEARHLNELVDALREDLLTPRPELYRDGIRSCDRLMDAISVLVHG
;
A
#
# COMPACT_ATOMS: atom_id res chain seq x y z
N MET A 1 -17.61 6.62 -8.76
CA MET A 1 -17.10 5.82 -7.62
C MET A 1 -18.19 5.60 -6.58
N THR A 2 -18.38 4.37 -6.08
CA THR A 2 -19.34 4.10 -4.98
C THR A 2 -18.78 4.58 -3.65
N THR A 3 -19.64 4.94 -2.70
CA THR A 3 -19.22 5.40 -1.36
C THR A 3 -18.44 4.33 -0.58
N SER A 4 -18.74 3.04 -0.81
CA SER A 4 -17.97 1.92 -0.23
C SER A 4 -16.54 1.87 -0.75
N PHE A 5 -16.36 1.99 -2.07
CA PHE A 5 -15.04 1.89 -2.69
C PHE A 5 -14.12 3.04 -2.28
N ALA A 6 -14.64 4.28 -2.23
CA ALA A 6 -13.87 5.41 -1.72
C ALA A 6 -13.45 5.21 -0.25
N ARG A 7 -14.30 4.57 0.57
CA ARG A 7 -13.98 4.27 1.97
C ARG A 7 -12.91 3.18 2.09
N GLU A 8 -12.97 2.15 1.26
CA GLU A 8 -11.96 1.09 1.16
C GLU A 8 -10.60 1.67 0.77
N LEU A 9 -10.54 2.51 -0.28
CA LEU A 9 -9.32 3.19 -0.70
C LEU A 9 -8.73 4.09 0.40
N ARG A 10 -9.56 4.85 1.11
CA ARG A 10 -9.09 5.66 2.26
C ARG A 10 -8.61 4.82 3.43
N ARG A 11 -9.12 3.59 3.60
CA ARG A 11 -8.61 2.66 4.61
C ARG A 11 -7.23 2.16 4.19
N LEU A 12 -7.09 1.73 2.93
CA LEU A 12 -5.83 1.28 2.36
C LEU A 12 -4.75 2.37 2.48
N HIS A 13 -5.07 3.61 2.10
CA HIS A 13 -4.14 4.75 2.23
C HIS A 13 -3.64 4.92 3.67
N ARG A 14 -4.51 4.77 4.68
CA ARG A 14 -4.12 4.90 6.08
C ARG A 14 -3.19 3.79 6.52
N THR A 15 -3.43 2.55 6.10
CA THR A 15 -2.55 1.42 6.40
C THR A 15 -1.18 1.58 5.73
N VAL A 16 -1.14 2.02 4.48
CA VAL A 16 0.12 2.29 3.76
C VAL A 16 0.90 3.44 4.41
N LEU A 17 0.22 4.49 4.87
CA LEU A 17 0.86 5.58 5.62
C LEU A 17 1.47 5.09 6.94
N MET A 18 0.80 4.16 7.63
CA MET A 18 1.32 3.55 8.85
C MET A 18 2.58 2.73 8.53
N MET A 19 2.56 1.90 7.49
CA MET A 19 3.74 1.15 7.05
C MET A 19 4.91 2.07 6.72
N ARG A 20 4.64 3.17 6.00
CA ARG A 20 5.67 4.18 5.68
C ARG A 20 6.28 4.77 6.95
N THR A 21 5.46 5.04 7.96
CA THR A 21 5.94 5.56 9.26
C THR A 21 6.88 4.56 9.92
N GLU A 22 6.49 3.29 10.00
CA GLU A 22 7.35 2.23 10.57
C GLU A 22 8.68 2.11 9.82
N LEU A 23 8.68 2.20 8.49
CA LEU A 23 9.90 2.17 7.69
C LEU A 23 10.81 3.37 7.92
N HIS A 24 10.26 4.57 8.18
CA HIS A 24 11.05 5.73 8.60
C HIS A 24 11.73 5.52 9.95
N GLU A 25 11.07 4.79 10.86
CA GLU A 25 11.64 4.39 12.15
C GLU A 25 12.58 3.17 12.05
N GLY A 26 12.78 2.62 10.84
CA GLY A 26 13.67 1.48 10.59
C GLY A 26 13.07 0.11 10.93
N ASN A 27 11.74 0.03 11.05
CA ASN A 27 10.99 -1.17 11.38
C ASN A 27 10.22 -1.70 10.16
N VAL A 28 10.17 -3.02 10.03
CA VAL A 28 9.29 -3.71 9.07
C VAL A 28 8.20 -4.41 9.87
N ASP A 29 6.98 -3.89 9.79
CA ASP A 29 5.81 -4.49 10.42
C ASP A 29 5.13 -5.45 9.43
N GLU A 30 5.36 -6.75 9.62
CA GLU A 30 4.77 -7.81 8.80
C GLU A 30 3.23 -7.83 8.89
N GLY A 31 2.65 -7.39 10.01
CA GLY A 31 1.21 -7.25 10.20
C GLY A 31 0.62 -6.19 9.27
N LEU A 32 1.30 -5.05 9.12
CA LEU A 32 0.87 -4.01 8.17
C LEU A 32 0.97 -4.48 6.72
N ILE A 33 1.99 -5.25 6.35
CA ILE A 33 2.10 -5.84 5.01
C ILE A 33 0.94 -6.79 4.73
N ALA A 34 0.59 -7.65 5.70
CA ALA A 34 -0.54 -8.56 5.60
C ALA A 34 -1.87 -7.81 5.49
N ASP A 35 -2.08 -6.76 6.29
CA ASP A 35 -3.28 -5.93 6.27
C ASP A 35 -3.46 -5.17 4.95
N ILE A 36 -2.37 -4.70 4.34
CA ILE A 36 -2.38 -4.08 3.01
C ILE A 36 -2.86 -5.09 1.95
N GLY A 37 -2.29 -6.30 1.97
CA GLY A 37 -2.70 -7.39 1.08
C GLY A 37 -4.16 -7.78 1.24
N ALA A 38 -4.60 -8.00 2.48
CA ALA A 38 -5.97 -8.39 2.78
C ALA A 38 -6.99 -7.33 2.34
N GLN A 39 -6.66 -6.05 2.42
CA GLN A 39 -7.53 -4.97 1.95
C GLN A 39 -7.65 -4.91 0.43
N LEU A 40 -6.58 -5.26 -0.29
CA LEU A 40 -6.64 -5.40 -1.75
C LEU A 40 -7.52 -6.57 -2.15
N GLU A 41 -7.30 -7.74 -1.56
CA GLU A 41 -8.07 -8.95 -1.84
C GLU A 41 -9.57 -8.79 -1.50
N HIS A 42 -9.88 -8.06 -0.42
CA HIS A 42 -11.26 -7.80 0.01
C HIS A 42 -11.86 -6.52 -0.60
N GLY A 43 -12.01 -6.52 -1.93
CA GLY A 43 -12.93 -5.61 -2.63
C GLY A 43 -12.29 -4.55 -3.52
N ILE A 44 -11.01 -4.22 -3.30
CA ILE A 44 -10.29 -3.23 -4.12
C ILE A 44 -9.77 -3.87 -5.42
N ALA A 45 -9.04 -5.00 -5.32
CA ALA A 45 -8.42 -5.70 -6.45
C ALA A 45 -9.43 -6.26 -7.47
N LEU A 46 -10.70 -6.43 -7.06
CA LEU A 46 -11.77 -6.91 -7.93
C LEU A 46 -12.22 -5.84 -8.95
N ARG A 47 -11.81 -4.57 -8.78
CA ARG A 47 -12.19 -3.48 -9.67
C ARG A 47 -11.13 -3.25 -10.75
N PRO A 48 -11.52 -3.15 -12.04
CA PRO A 48 -10.58 -2.90 -13.14
C PRO A 48 -9.72 -1.66 -12.91
N GLU A 49 -10.31 -0.57 -12.39
CA GLU A 49 -9.61 0.68 -12.11
C GLU A 49 -8.51 0.56 -11.04
N ALA A 50 -8.56 -0.43 -10.16
CA ALA A 50 -7.61 -0.63 -9.06
C ALA A 50 -6.60 -1.75 -9.32
N ARG A 51 -6.61 -2.38 -10.49
CA ARG A 51 -5.74 -3.52 -10.81
C ARG A 51 -4.25 -3.20 -10.64
N HIS A 52 -3.84 -1.98 -10.98
CA HIS A 52 -2.46 -1.52 -10.83
C HIS A 52 -2.01 -1.43 -9.36
N LEU A 53 -2.94 -1.36 -8.40
CA LEU A 53 -2.58 -1.32 -6.97
C LEU A 53 -1.97 -2.64 -6.50
N ASN A 54 -2.36 -3.78 -7.11
CA ASN A 54 -1.76 -5.08 -6.78
C ASN A 54 -0.28 -5.10 -7.17
N GLU A 55 0.05 -4.61 -8.36
CA GLU A 55 1.44 -4.55 -8.84
C GLU A 55 2.31 -3.68 -7.91
N LEU A 56 1.76 -2.58 -7.39
CA LEU A 56 2.45 -1.72 -6.44
C LEU A 56 2.64 -2.37 -5.06
N VAL A 57 1.68 -3.20 -4.61
CA VAL A 57 1.81 -3.93 -3.34
C VAL A 57 2.77 -5.11 -3.47
N ASP A 58 2.78 -5.79 -4.60
CA ASP A 58 3.76 -6.86 -4.85
C ASP A 58 5.18 -6.28 -4.91
N ALA A 59 5.38 -5.12 -5.57
CA ALA A 59 6.65 -4.40 -5.53
C ALA A 59 7.05 -3.99 -4.10
N LEU A 60 6.11 -3.48 -3.30
CA LEU A 60 6.35 -3.15 -1.89
C LEU A 60 6.78 -4.40 -1.10
N ARG A 61 6.14 -5.56 -1.32
CA ARG A 61 6.51 -6.81 -0.65
C ARG A 61 7.91 -7.26 -1.06
N GLU A 62 8.25 -7.14 -2.35
CA GLU A 62 9.58 -7.47 -2.87
C GLU A 62 10.67 -6.61 -2.22
N ASP A 63 10.45 -5.30 -2.10
CA ASP A 63 11.38 -4.36 -1.45
C ASP A 63 11.62 -4.71 0.03
N LEU A 64 10.66 -5.38 0.69
CA LEU A 64 10.67 -5.70 2.11
C LEU A 64 11.09 -7.14 2.43
N LEU A 65 11.20 -8.03 1.43
CA LEU A 65 11.56 -9.45 1.60
C LEU A 65 12.96 -9.65 2.19
N THR A 66 13.86 -8.68 2.02
CA THR A 66 15.23 -8.74 2.57
C THR A 66 15.51 -7.46 3.35
N PRO A 67 15.25 -7.40 4.67
CA PRO A 67 15.46 -6.17 5.42
C PRO A 67 16.95 -5.83 5.45
N ARG A 68 17.36 -4.89 4.61
CA ARG A 68 18.63 -4.18 4.72
C ARG A 68 18.29 -2.72 5.00
N PRO A 69 19.05 -2.01 5.85
CA PRO A 69 18.78 -0.59 6.14
C PRO A 69 18.68 0.29 4.87
N GLU A 70 19.40 -0.09 3.83
CA GLU A 70 19.41 0.55 2.50
C GLU A 70 18.08 0.39 1.76
N LEU A 71 17.39 -0.74 1.96
CA LEU A 71 16.13 -1.11 1.30
C LEU A 71 14.90 -0.46 1.96
N TYR A 72 15.04 0.08 3.17
CA TYR A 72 13.96 0.88 3.79
C TYR A 72 13.62 2.11 2.96
N ARG A 73 14.60 2.72 2.27
CA ARG A 73 14.35 3.84 1.37
C ARG A 73 13.52 3.43 0.16
N ASP A 74 13.72 2.22 -0.35
CA ASP A 74 12.96 1.71 -1.49
C ASP A 74 11.54 1.33 -1.04
N GLY A 75 11.39 0.68 0.12
CA GLY A 75 10.08 0.47 0.75
C GLY A 75 9.30 1.78 0.97
N ILE A 76 9.95 2.84 1.47
CA ILE A 76 9.33 4.18 1.63
C ILE A 76 8.85 4.73 0.28
N ARG A 77 9.68 4.64 -0.77
CA ARG A 77 9.30 5.09 -2.12
C ARG A 77 8.14 4.28 -2.69
N SER A 78 8.11 2.98 -2.43
CA SER A 78 7.01 2.10 -2.84
C SER A 78 5.72 2.43 -2.09
N CYS A 79 5.80 2.76 -0.79
CA CYS A 79 4.65 3.32 -0.07
C CYS A 79 4.18 4.65 -0.66
N ASP A 80 5.09 5.58 -0.99
CA ASP A 80 4.73 6.87 -1.60
C ASP A 80 4.00 6.68 -2.94
N ARG A 81 4.53 5.84 -3.84
CA ARG A 81 3.87 5.51 -5.12
C ARG A 81 2.49 4.90 -4.91
N LEU A 82 2.33 4.01 -3.94
CA LEU A 82 1.05 3.38 -3.62
C LEU A 82 0.04 4.41 -3.10
N MET A 83 0.45 5.32 -2.21
CA MET A 83 -0.41 6.39 -1.71
C MET A 83 -0.84 7.37 -2.82
N ASP A 84 0.07 7.74 -3.72
CA ASP A 84 -0.24 8.58 -4.87
C ASP A 84 -1.27 7.92 -5.78
N ALA A 85 -1.07 6.65 -6.10
CA ALA A 85 -1.98 5.88 -6.94
C ALA A 85 -3.37 5.73 -6.30
N ILE A 86 -3.44 5.51 -4.98
CA ILE A 86 -4.71 5.52 -4.24
C ILE A 86 -5.36 6.91 -4.28
N SER A 87 -4.57 7.97 -4.12
CA SER A 87 -5.07 9.34 -4.14
C SER A 87 -5.68 9.72 -5.49
N VAL A 88 -5.08 9.27 -6.60
CA VAL A 88 -5.64 9.43 -7.95
C VAL A 88 -7.02 8.75 -8.04
N LEU A 89 -7.17 7.54 -7.52
CA LEU A 89 -8.46 6.82 -7.54
C LEU A 89 -9.52 7.43 -6.61
N VAL A 90 -9.12 8.11 -5.55
CA VAL A 90 -10.04 8.76 -4.60
C VAL A 90 -10.57 10.10 -5.13
N HIS A 91 -9.77 10.83 -5.91
CA HIS A 91 -10.08 12.21 -6.34
C HIS A 91 -10.34 12.35 -7.85
N GLY A 92 -9.96 11.36 -8.65
CA GLY A 92 -10.32 11.24 -10.08
C GLY A 92 -11.73 10.70 -10.28
#